data_AF-A0A3D2U881-F1
#
_entry.id   AF-A0A3D2U881-F1
#
_cell.length_a   1.000
_cell.length_b   1.000
_cell.length_c   1.000
_cell.angle_alpha   90.00
_cell.angle_beta   90.00
_cell.angle_gamma   90.00
#
_symmetry.space_group_name_H-M   'P 1'
#
loop_
_entity.id
_entity.type
_entity.pdbx_description
1 polymer ?
#
loop_
_entity_poly.entity_id
_entity_poly.type
_entity_poly.pdbx_seq_one_letter_code
_entity_poly.pdbx_strand_id
1 'polypeptide(L)'
;AYETISSRLDKRLDGFGELFRMLSFEEIGAAAMLSRAVGGIAMGRPLFALPGSTAAVRLGIQQLILPQVGHLHHELTRHTTGA
;
A
#
# COMPACT_ATOMS: atom_id res chain seq x y z
N ALA A 1 -8.85 -1.20 10.74
CA ALA A 1 -8.32 -0.52 9.54
C ALA A 1 -8.30 -1.45 8.33
N TYR A 2 -7.52 -2.55 8.34
CA TYR A 2 -7.35 -3.42 7.16
C TYR A 2 -8.67 -3.85 6.50
N GLU A 3 -9.61 -4.49 7.23
CA GLU A 3 -10.87 -4.98 6.63
C GLU A 3 -11.69 -3.85 6.01
N THR A 4 -11.76 -2.71 6.70
CA THR A 4 -12.50 -1.53 6.26
C THR A 4 -11.92 -0.93 4.99
N ILE A 5 -10.59 -0.90 4.87
CA ILE A 5 -9.93 -0.34 3.69
C ILE A 5 -9.94 -1.35 2.55
N SER A 6 -9.63 -2.61 2.82
CA SER A 6 -9.59 -3.68 1.82
C SER A 6 -10.93 -3.89 1.11
N SER A 7 -12.06 -3.70 1.81
CA SER A 7 -13.41 -3.80 1.23
C SER A 7 -13.83 -2.57 0.41
N ARG A 8 -13.06 -1.47 0.48
CA ARG A 8 -13.35 -0.21 -0.23
C ARG A 8 -12.43 0.03 -1.43
N LEU A 9 -11.55 -0.92 -1.76
CA LEU A 9 -10.66 -0.82 -2.91
C LEU A 9 -11.37 -1.33 -4.17
N ASP A 10 -11.48 -0.49 -5.19
CA ASP A 10 -11.93 -0.87 -6.53
C ASP A 10 -10.91 -1.82 -7.19
N LYS A 11 -9.62 -1.55 -6.96
CA LYS A 11 -8.50 -2.38 -7.42
C LYS A 11 -7.49 -2.53 -6.30
N ARG A 12 -7.23 -3.77 -5.88
CA ARG A 12 -6.17 -4.08 -4.91
C ARG A 12 -4.81 -4.07 -5.59
N LEU A 13 -3.81 -3.55 -4.87
CA LEU A 13 -2.39 -3.67 -5.20
C LEU A 13 -1.78 -4.67 -4.21
N ASP A 14 -2.07 -5.96 -4.39
CA ASP A 14 -1.69 -6.99 -3.41
C ASP A 14 -0.17 -7.05 -3.15
N GLY A 15 0.62 -6.74 -4.18
CA GLY A 15 2.08 -6.60 -4.09
C GLY A 15 2.55 -5.59 -3.04
N PHE A 16 1.75 -4.57 -2.69
CA PHE A 16 2.09 -3.66 -1.59
C PHE A 16 2.16 -4.38 -0.25
N GLY A 17 1.14 -5.19 0.08
CA GLY A 17 1.10 -5.92 1.35
C GLY A 17 2.13 -7.04 1.41
N GLU A 18 2.44 -7.66 0.28
CA GLU A 18 3.47 -8.68 0.13
C GLU A 18 4.86 -8.09 0.37
N LEU A 19 5.24 -7.04 -0.36
CA LEU A 19 6.53 -6.37 -0.21
C LEU A 19 6.68 -5.74 1.18
N PHE A 20 5.60 -5.17 1.73
CA PHE A 20 5.62 -4.64 3.09
C PHE A 20 5.99 -5.72 4.11
N ARG A 21 5.39 -6.92 4.01
CA ARG A 21 5.72 -8.03 4.90
C ARG A 21 7.13 -8.56 4.67
N MET A 22 7.58 -8.65 3.42
CA MET A 22 8.95 -9.05 3.09
C MET A 22 9.97 -8.11 3.73
N LEU A 23 9.84 -6.80 3.52
CA LEU A 23 10.73 -5.80 4.12
C LEU A 23 10.61 -5.77 5.66
N SER A 24 9.39 -5.93 6.19
CA SER A 24 9.20 -6.04 7.64
C SER A 24 9.88 -7.29 8.20
N PHE A 25 9.92 -8.40 7.45
CA PHE A 25 10.59 -9.62 7.89
C PHE A 25 12.11 -9.41 8.04
N GLU A 26 12.71 -8.56 7.20
CA GLU A 26 14.12 -8.17 7.34
C GLU A 26 14.38 -7.37 8.64
N GLU A 27 13.40 -6.59 9.13
CA GLU A 27 13.54 -5.78 10.35
C GLU A 27 13.12 -6.50 11.64
N ILE A 28 12.01 -7.26 11.60
CA ILE A 28 11.35 -7.84 12.78
C ILE A 28 11.15 -9.36 12.70
N GLY A 29 11.71 -10.01 11.69
CA GLY A 29 11.65 -11.46 11.51
C GLY A 29 10.23 -12.00 11.42
N ALA A 30 9.99 -13.15 12.05
CA ALA A 30 8.69 -13.83 12.02
C ALA A 30 7.50 -12.98 12.52
N ALA A 31 7.74 -11.94 13.34
CA ALA A 31 6.69 -11.02 13.77
C ALA A 31 6.03 -10.27 12.59
N ALA A 32 6.73 -10.15 11.46
CA ALA A 32 6.19 -9.59 10.22
C ALA A 32 4.95 -10.35 9.71
N MET A 33 4.80 -11.64 10.06
CA MET A 33 3.60 -12.43 9.73
C MET A 33 2.31 -11.78 10.25
N LEU A 34 2.38 -11.06 11.38
CA LEU A 34 1.22 -10.39 11.99
C LEU A 34 0.93 -9.03 11.35
N SER A 35 1.81 -8.53 10.48
CA SER A 35 1.66 -7.21 9.86
C SER A 35 0.60 -7.22 8.77
N ARG A 36 -0.37 -6.32 8.92
CA ARG A 36 -1.49 -6.14 7.98
C ARG A 36 -1.43 -4.76 7.33
N ALA A 37 -0.74 -4.69 6.20
CA ALA A 37 -0.75 -3.55 5.29
C ALA A 37 -1.56 -3.88 4.04
N VAL A 38 -2.30 -2.92 3.51
CA VAL A 38 -3.05 -3.03 2.25
C VAL A 38 -3.01 -1.73 1.48
N GLY A 39 -2.94 -1.83 0.16
CA GLY A 39 -2.90 -0.70 -0.75
C GLY A 39 -3.73 -0.99 -1.99
N GLY A 40 -4.26 0.06 -2.61
CA GLY A 40 -5.05 -0.06 -3.81
C GLY A 40 -5.58 1.27 -4.31
N ILE A 41 -6.47 1.20 -5.29
CA ILE A 41 -7.23 2.33 -5.79
C ILE A 41 -8.65 2.27 -5.24
N ALA A 42 -9.15 3.40 -4.76
CA ALA A 42 -10.53 3.60 -4.33
C ALA A 42 -11.03 4.96 -4.86
N MET A 43 -12.15 4.97 -5.57
CA MET A 43 -12.75 6.16 -6.19
C MET A 43 -11.74 6.96 -7.02
N GLY A 44 -10.95 6.27 -7.84
CA GLY A 44 -9.93 6.89 -8.70
C GLY A 44 -8.73 7.47 -7.95
N ARG A 45 -8.53 7.14 -6.68
CA ARG A 45 -7.44 7.67 -5.84
C ARG A 45 -6.66 6.54 -5.19
N PRO A 46 -5.32 6.69 -5.00
CA PRO A 46 -4.54 5.72 -4.28
C PRO A 46 -4.88 5.79 -2.77
N LEU A 47 -5.06 4.63 -2.15
CA LEU A 47 -5.38 4.48 -0.74
C LEU A 47 -4.53 3.37 -0.12
N PHE A 48 -3.85 3.70 0.97
CA PHE A 48 -2.96 2.79 1.69
C PHE A 48 -3.30 2.76 3.19
N ALA A 49 -3.32 1.58 3.76
CA ALA A 49 -3.44 1.35 5.19
C ALA A 49 -2.19 0.63 5.71
N LEU A 50 -1.56 1.23 6.72
CA LEU A 50 -0.33 0.75 7.34
C LEU A 50 -0.58 0.41 8.82
N PRO A 51 0.25 -0.48 9.43
CA PRO A 51 0.29 -0.63 10.88
C PRO A 51 0.65 0.68 11.59
N GLY A 52 0.17 0.84 12.82
CA GLY A 52 0.25 2.12 13.54
C GLY A 52 1.63 2.48 14.13
N SER A 53 2.62 1.60 14.08
CA SER A 53 3.95 1.91 14.63
C SER A 53 4.70 2.88 13.71
N THR A 54 5.47 3.80 14.30
CA THR A 54 6.26 4.77 13.52
C THR A 54 7.24 4.09 12.57
N ALA A 55 7.82 2.94 12.96
CA ALA A 55 8.69 2.14 12.10
C ALA A 55 7.95 1.60 10.87
N ALA A 56 6.77 0.99 11.06
CA ALA A 56 5.94 0.50 9.96
C ALA A 56 5.51 1.61 9.00
N VAL A 57 5.10 2.76 9.55
CA VAL A 57 4.72 3.93 8.73
C VAL A 57 5.92 4.41 7.91
N ARG A 58 7.09 4.53 8.53
CA ARG A 58 8.32 4.96 7.85
C ARG A 58 8.70 3.99 6.73
N LEU A 59 8.70 2.68 7.01
CA LEU A 59 9.01 1.63 6.04
C LEU A 59 8.07 1.72 4.84
N GLY A 60 6.75 1.72 5.08
CA GLY A 60 5.74 1.77 4.03
C GLY A 60 5.82 3.03 3.18
N ILE A 61 6.06 4.19 3.80
CA ILE A 61 6.16 5.45 3.07
C ILE A 61 7.46 5.53 2.27
N GLN A 62 8.61 5.29 2.90
CA GLN A 62 9.91 5.55 2.27
C GLN A 62 10.30 4.50 1.26
N GLN A 63 10.03 3.21 1.54
CA GLN A 63 10.48 2.12 0.68
C GLN A 63 9.48 1.77 -0.42
N LEU A 64 8.17 2.00 -0.19
CA LEU A 64 7.12 1.51 -1.10
C LEU A 64 6.30 2.64 -1.72
N ILE A 65 5.71 3.53 -0.92
CA ILE A 65 4.73 4.51 -1.43
C ILE A 65 5.43 5.65 -2.16
N LEU A 66 6.32 6.37 -1.49
CA LEU A 66 6.94 7.60 -2.00
C LEU A 66 7.69 7.40 -3.33
N PRO A 67 8.48 6.32 -3.52
CA PRO A 67 9.14 6.05 -4.80
C PRO A 67 8.18 5.80 -5.97
N GLN A 68 6.93 5.41 -5.67
CA GLN A 68 5.93 5.03 -6.68
C GLN A 68 4.85 6.08 -6.91
N VAL A 69 4.83 7.20 -6.17
CA VAL A 69 3.78 8.22 -6.30
C VAL A 69 3.63 8.73 -7.74
N GLY A 70 4.75 8.98 -8.44
CA GLY A 70 4.73 9.43 -9.84
C GLY A 70 4.09 8.40 -10.79
N HIS A 71 4.48 7.13 -10.66
CA HIS A 71 3.91 6.04 -11.45
C HIS A 71 2.43 5.81 -11.14
N LEU A 72 2.04 5.86 -9.85
CA LEU A 72 0.65 5.73 -9.43
C LEU A 72 -0.22 6.85 -10.00
N HIS A 73 0.27 8.09 -9.99
CA HIS A 73 -0.43 9.22 -10.58
C HIS A 73 -0.59 9.04 -12.10
N HIS A 74 0.50 8.68 -12.80
CA HIS A 74 0.45 8.44 -14.23
C HIS A 74 -0.59 7.37 -14.59
N GLU A 75 -0.54 6.21 -13.92
CA GLU A 75 -1.45 5.09 -14.18
C GLU A 75 -2.93 5.46 -13.97
N LEU A 76 -3.24 6.26 -12.94
CA LEU A 76 -4.60 6.75 -12.71
C LEU A 76 -5.09 7.68 -13.81
N THR A 77 -4.22 8.56 -14.31
CA THR A 77 -4.58 9.50 -15.38
C THR A 77 -4.73 8.85 -16.75
N ARG A 78 -4.08 7.70 -17.01
CA ARG A 78 -4.16 6.99 -18.29
C ARG A 78 -5.56 6.52 -18.65
N HIS A 79 -6.39 6.22 -17.66
CA HIS A 79 -7.78 5.74 -17.86
C HIS A 79 -8.83 6.85 -17.73
N THR A 80 -8.41 8.09 -17.41
CA THR A 80 -9.33 9.23 -17.27
C THR A 80 -9.53 9.99 -18.60
N THR A 81 -8.63 9.84 -19.58
CA THR A 81 -8.70 10.54 -20.88
C THR A 81 -9.58 9.81 -21.92
N GLY A 82 -10.74 9.29 -21.48
CA GLY A 82 -11.69 8.57 -22.34
C GLY A 82 -13.15 8.93 -22.06
N ALA A 83 -13.41 10.17 -21.66
CA ALA A 83 -14.75 10.75 -21.49
C ALA A 83 -14.89 12.01 -22.35
#